data_AF-A0A960U0H2-F1
#
_entry.id   AF-A0A960U0H2-F1
#
_cell.length_a   1.000
_cell.length_b   1.000
_cell.length_c   1.000
_cell.angle_alpha   90.00
_cell.angle_beta   90.00
_cell.angle_gamma   90.00
#
_symmetry.space_group_name_H-M   'P 1'
#
loop_
_entity.id
_entity.type
_entity.pdbx_description
1 polymer ?
#
loop_
_entity_poly.entity_id
_entity_poly.type
_entity_poly.pdbx_seq_one_letter_code
_entity_poly.pdbx_strand_id
1 'polypeptide(L)'
;MPRYEGPNVVPGRHWHRLSDGRIQCDVCPRECRLSDGQRGLCFVRARSGDEIVLTTYGRSSGYCVDPIEKKPLNHFLPGTPILSFGTAGCNLTCKFCQNHDISKSREMDTL
;
A
#
# COMPACT_ATOMS: atom_id res chain seq x y z
N MET A 1 21.71 -9.61 3.63
CA MET A 1 20.79 -9.44 4.77
C MET A 1 19.41 -9.17 4.20
N PRO A 2 18.36 -9.92 4.59
CA PRO A 2 17.02 -9.68 4.07
C PRO A 2 16.55 -8.30 4.54
N ARG A 3 16.26 -7.40 3.58
CA ARG A 3 15.97 -5.98 3.84
C ARG A 3 14.65 -5.74 4.56
N TYR A 4 13.82 -6.78 4.71
CA TYR A 4 12.46 -6.72 5.21
C TYR A 4 12.24 -7.81 6.25
N GLU A 5 12.85 -7.64 7.43
CA GLU A 5 12.63 -8.49 8.60
C GLU A 5 12.00 -7.64 9.71
N GLY A 6 10.91 -8.12 10.31
CA GLY A 6 10.23 -7.43 11.39
C GLY A 6 8.82 -7.97 11.65
N PRO A 7 8.22 -7.66 12.80
CA PRO A 7 6.91 -8.20 13.21
C PRO A 7 5.76 -7.76 12.31
N ASN A 8 5.93 -6.63 11.61
CA ASN A 8 4.94 -6.04 10.70
C ASN A 8 5.19 -6.41 9.24
N VAL A 9 6.13 -7.33 8.98
CA VAL A 9 6.42 -7.87 7.66
C VAL A 9 5.76 -9.23 7.53
N VAL A 10 4.84 -9.38 6.58
CA VAL A 10 4.11 -10.65 6.38
C VAL A 10 4.15 -11.09 4.91
N PRO A 11 4.15 -12.40 4.63
CA PRO A 11 4.08 -12.93 3.28
C PRO A 11 2.87 -12.43 2.50
N GLY A 12 3.11 -12.00 1.26
CA GLY A 12 2.10 -11.66 0.28
C GLY A 12 1.59 -12.90 -0.46
N ARG A 13 0.31 -12.89 -0.86
CA ARG A 13 -0.37 -14.07 -1.41
C ARG A 13 -0.60 -14.05 -2.92
N HIS A 14 -0.57 -12.87 -3.55
CA HIS A 14 -0.97 -12.69 -4.96
C HIS A 14 0.19 -12.16 -5.79
N TRP A 15 0.99 -13.08 -6.30
CA TRP A 15 2.14 -12.83 -7.15
C TRP A 15 2.55 -14.11 -7.86
N HIS A 16 3.34 -13.98 -8.92
CA HIS A 16 3.96 -15.11 -9.61
C HIS A 16 5.38 -14.79 -10.07
N ARG A 17 6.18 -15.84 -10.31
CA ARG A 17 7.53 -15.70 -10.86
C ARG A 17 7.47 -15.51 -12.37
N LEU A 18 8.37 -14.68 -12.87
CA LEU A 18 8.62 -14.50 -14.29
C LEU A 18 9.84 -15.31 -14.71
N SER A 19 9.91 -15.66 -16.00
CA SER A 19 11.00 -16.46 -16.57
C SER A 19 12.37 -15.78 -16.48
N ASP A 20 12.41 -14.46 -16.35
CA ASP A 20 13.63 -13.67 -16.20
C ASP A 20 14.11 -13.53 -14.74
N GLY A 21 13.49 -14.28 -13.81
CA GLY A 21 13.83 -14.28 -12.39
C GLY A 21 13.21 -13.15 -11.58
N ARG A 22 12.38 -12.28 -12.18
CA ARG A 22 11.57 -11.28 -11.45
C ARG A 22 10.33 -11.91 -10.82
N ILE A 23 9.74 -11.21 -9.86
CA ILE A 23 8.41 -11.56 -9.32
C ILE A 23 7.42 -10.45 -9.67
N GLN A 24 6.28 -10.81 -10.23
CA GLN A 24 5.19 -9.88 -10.53
C GLN A 24 4.16 -9.86 -9.39
N CYS A 25 3.78 -8.67 -8.93
CA CYS A 25 2.67 -8.47 -8.00
C CYS A 25 1.35 -8.32 -8.76
N ASP A 26 0.35 -9.14 -8.44
CA ASP A 26 -0.93 -9.18 -9.18
C ASP A 26 -2.08 -8.49 -8.43
N VAL A 27 -1.79 -7.81 -7.33
CA VAL A 27 -2.82 -7.21 -6.44
C VAL A 27 -3.49 -5.99 -7.07
N CYS A 28 -2.78 -5.26 -7.93
CA CYS A 28 -3.28 -4.00 -8.49
C CYS A 28 -2.88 -3.91 -9.96
N PRO A 29 -3.56 -3.08 -10.77
CA PRO A 29 -3.36 -3.01 -12.22
C PRO A 29 -1.99 -2.46 -12.66
N ARG A 30 -1.08 -2.20 -11.72
CA ARG A 30 0.30 -1.78 -12.01
C ARG A 30 1.23 -2.94 -12.30
N GLU A 31 0.86 -4.16 -11.91
CA GLU A 31 1.59 -5.40 -12.22
C GLU A 31 3.11 -5.26 -12.00
N CYS A 32 3.50 -4.72 -10.84
CA CYS A 32 4.90 -4.37 -10.60
C CYS A 32 5.78 -5.63 -10.69
N ARG A 33 6.78 -5.61 -11.58
CA ARG A 33 7.78 -6.67 -11.77
C ARG A 33 9.04 -6.33 -11.00
N LEU A 34 9.26 -7.03 -9.90
CA LEU A 34 10.24 -6.68 -8.88
C LEU A 34 11.50 -7.53 -8.98
N SER A 35 12.64 -6.86 -9.04
CA SER A 35 13.96 -7.44 -8.73
C SER A 35 14.08 -7.67 -7.22
N ASP A 36 15.03 -8.52 -6.80
CA ASP A 36 15.24 -8.77 -5.38
C ASP A 36 15.56 -7.47 -4.61
N GLY A 37 14.98 -7.32 -3.43
CA GLY A 37 15.05 -6.11 -2.60
C GLY A 37 14.21 -4.92 -3.09
N GLN A 38 13.63 -4.98 -4.30
CA GLN A 38 12.87 -3.87 -4.88
C GLN A 38 11.47 -3.73 -4.25
N ARG A 39 11.01 -2.48 -4.10
CA ARG A 39 9.63 -2.16 -3.72
C ARG A 39 8.77 -1.88 -4.95
N GLY A 40 7.49 -2.24 -4.86
CA GLY A 40 6.47 -1.81 -5.81
C GLY A 40 6.21 -0.31 -5.73
N LEU A 41 5.46 0.21 -6.70
CA LEU A 41 5.10 1.63 -6.76
C LEU A 41 4.41 2.11 -5.47
N CYS A 42 3.61 1.25 -4.84
CA CYS A 42 2.89 1.58 -3.61
C CYS A 42 3.79 1.64 -2.36
N PHE A 43 5.08 1.31 -2.47
CA PHE A 43 6.09 1.28 -1.41
C PHE A 43 5.84 0.31 -0.23
N VAL A 44 4.64 -0.25 -0.09
CA VAL A 44 4.26 -1.17 1.01
C VAL A 44 4.34 -2.65 0.64
N ARG A 45 4.58 -2.97 -0.63
CA ARG A 45 4.88 -4.32 -1.10
C ARG A 45 6.29 -4.35 -1.66
N ALA A 46 7.07 -5.34 -1.22
CA ALA A 46 8.46 -5.47 -1.62
C ALA A 46 8.78 -6.93 -1.96
N ARG A 47 9.76 -7.13 -2.83
CA ARG A 47 10.34 -8.45 -2.99
C ARG A 47 11.43 -8.66 -1.94
N SER A 48 11.34 -9.78 -1.24
CA SER A 48 12.34 -10.25 -0.28
C SER A 48 12.74 -11.66 -0.66
N GLY A 49 13.88 -11.81 -1.34
CA GLY A 49 14.31 -13.07 -1.92
C GLY A 49 13.31 -13.57 -2.95
N ASP A 50 12.56 -14.59 -2.56
CA ASP A 50 11.78 -15.44 -3.44
C ASP A 50 10.26 -15.28 -3.28
N GLU A 51 9.85 -14.24 -2.54
CA GLU A 51 8.46 -13.89 -2.32
C GLU A 51 8.23 -12.37 -2.33
N ILE A 52 6.96 -11.97 -2.47
CA ILE A 52 6.52 -10.63 -2.12
C ILE A 52 6.11 -10.61 -0.66
N VAL A 53 6.55 -9.61 0.08
CA VAL A 53 6.12 -9.30 1.46
C VAL A 53 5.35 -7.99 1.51
N LEU A 54 4.41 -7.88 2.45
CA LEU A 54 3.85 -6.59 2.90
C LEU A 54 4.73 -6.03 4.00
N THR A 55 5.08 -4.75 3.95
CA THR A 55 6.01 -4.12 4.91
C THR A 55 5.31 -3.26 5.97
N THR A 56 3.99 -3.16 5.93
CA THR A 56 3.18 -2.28 6.82
C THR A 56 2.01 -3.02 7.45
N TYR A 57 2.09 -4.35 7.58
CA TYR A 57 1.01 -5.13 8.19
C TYR A 57 0.78 -4.67 9.64
N GLY A 58 -0.48 -4.51 10.03
CA GLY A 58 -0.85 -4.01 11.35
C GLY A 58 -0.54 -2.53 11.61
N ARG A 59 0.06 -1.79 10.65
CA ARG A 59 0.33 -0.35 10.79
C ARG A 59 -0.78 0.49 10.16
N SER A 60 -1.41 1.33 10.98
CA SER A 60 -2.41 2.29 10.55
C SER A 60 -1.78 3.66 10.31
N SER A 61 -2.23 4.38 9.28
CA SER A 61 -1.89 5.79 9.04
C SER A 61 -2.82 6.76 9.80
N GLY A 62 -3.65 6.24 10.70
CA GLY A 62 -4.65 6.98 11.46
C GLY A 62 -6.09 6.58 11.13
N TYR A 63 -7.01 7.14 11.91
CA TYR A 63 -8.45 6.99 11.71
C TYR A 63 -9.16 8.32 11.93
N CYS A 64 -10.29 8.51 11.26
CA CYS A 64 -11.10 9.71 11.40
C CYS A 64 -12.57 9.37 11.17
N VAL A 65 -13.45 10.00 11.95
CA VAL A 65 -14.89 9.98 11.72
C VAL A 65 -15.25 11.31 11.08
N ASP A 66 -15.55 11.26 9.78
CA ASP A 66 -15.90 12.43 8.97
C ASP A 66 -17.33 12.25 8.41
N PRO A 67 -17.98 13.32 7.94
CA PRO A 67 -19.19 13.20 7.13
C PRO A 67 -18.93 12.44 5.82
N ILE A 68 -19.93 11.70 5.34
CA ILE A 68 -19.85 10.91 4.10
C ILE A 68 -19.50 11.73 2.86
N GLU A 69 -19.79 13.04 2.87
CA GLU A 69 -19.52 13.99 1.79
C GLU A 69 -18.03 14.15 1.45
N LYS A 70 -17.13 13.75 2.37
CA LYS A 70 -15.68 13.71 2.10
C LYS A 70 -15.30 12.60 1.12
N LYS A 71 -16.17 11.60 0.93
CA LYS A 71 -15.93 10.47 0.02
C LYS A 71 -16.46 10.80 -1.38
N PRO A 72 -15.85 10.24 -2.43
CA PRO A 72 -16.26 10.49 -3.81
C PRO A 72 -17.53 9.69 -4.17
N LEU A 73 -18.61 9.89 -3.41
CA LEU A 73 -19.91 9.24 -3.58
C LEU A 73 -20.99 10.31 -3.72
N ASN A 74 -21.75 10.29 -4.82
CA ASN A 74 -22.79 11.28 -5.07
C ASN A 74 -24.09 10.91 -4.33
N HIS A 75 -24.62 11.84 -3.53
CA HIS A 75 -25.89 11.72 -2.80
C HIS A 75 -26.05 10.40 -2.03
N PHE A 76 -24.95 9.94 -1.44
CA PHE A 76 -24.91 8.69 -0.68
C PHE A 76 -25.01 8.98 0.81
N LEU A 77 -26.19 8.71 1.39
CA LEU A 77 -26.51 8.86 2.82
C LEU A 77 -26.15 10.25 3.43
N PRO A 78 -26.69 11.36 2.91
CA PRO A 78 -26.28 12.71 3.33
C PRO A 78 -26.33 12.95 4.84
N GLY A 79 -25.31 13.64 5.37
CA GLY A 79 -25.19 14.00 6.78
C GLY A 79 -24.79 12.85 7.72
N THR A 80 -24.62 11.63 7.21
CA THR A 80 -24.23 10.49 8.03
C THR A 80 -22.72 10.43 8.28
N PRO A 81 -22.28 9.95 9.46
CA PRO A 81 -20.87 9.76 9.74
C PRO A 81 -20.31 8.52 9.03
N ILE A 82 -19.06 8.57 8.60
CA ILE A 82 -18.30 7.43 8.10
C ILE A 82 -16.96 7.28 8.84
N LEU A 83 -16.65 6.05 9.25
CA LEU A 83 -15.33 5.71 9.78
C LEU A 83 -14.33 5.51 8.63
N SER A 84 -13.29 6.32 8.62
CA SER A 84 -12.15 6.21 7.71
C SER A 84 -10.95 5.67 8.45
N PHE A 85 -10.36 4.58 7.96
CA PHE A 85 -9.10 4.03 8.45
C PHE A 85 -8.29 3.52 7.26
N GLY A 86 -6.96 3.49 7.38
CA GLY A 86 -6.10 3.07 6.28
C GLY A 86 -4.67 2.78 6.72
N THR A 87 -3.87 2.32 5.78
CA THR A 87 -2.42 2.14 5.93
C THR A 87 -1.70 3.03 4.92
N ALA A 88 -0.38 3.14 5.02
CA ALA A 88 0.41 3.85 4.03
C ALA A 88 0.36 3.22 2.64
N GLY A 89 0.72 4.03 1.65
CA GLY A 89 0.91 3.60 0.28
C GLY A 89 -0.33 3.69 -0.58
N CYS A 90 -0.12 3.99 -1.86
CA CYS A 90 -1.16 4.08 -2.87
C CYS A 90 -0.63 3.53 -4.19
N ASN A 91 -1.49 2.86 -4.97
CA ASN A 91 -1.17 2.42 -6.33
C ASN A 91 -1.34 3.53 -7.38
N LEU A 92 -1.78 4.73 -6.97
CA LEU A 92 -1.98 5.91 -7.82
C LEU A 92 -0.89 6.95 -7.61
N THR A 93 -0.61 7.73 -8.66
CA THR A 93 0.37 8.83 -8.64
C THR A 93 -0.31 10.18 -8.84
N CYS A 94 -1.35 10.46 -8.04
CA CYS A 94 -2.13 11.68 -8.15
C CYS A 94 -1.25 12.94 -8.04
N LYS A 95 -1.45 13.90 -8.94
CA LYS A 95 -0.71 15.18 -8.95
C LYS A 95 -1.07 16.04 -7.74
N PHE A 96 -2.34 16.04 -7.34
CA PHE A 96 -2.89 16.83 -6.25
C PHE A 96 -3.46 15.92 -5.14
N CYS A 97 -2.62 15.02 -4.63
CA CYS A 97 -3.05 14.10 -3.57
C CYS A 97 -3.19 14.86 -2.25
N GLN A 98 -4.40 14.91 -1.68
CA GLN A 98 -4.60 15.48 -0.34
C GLN A 98 -3.89 14.67 0.75
N ASN A 99 -3.75 13.35 0.54
CA ASN A 99 -3.11 12.42 1.46
C ASN A 99 -1.66 12.12 1.05
N HIS A 100 -0.95 13.07 0.44
CA HIS A 100 0.36 12.81 -0.17
C HIS A 100 1.39 12.31 0.84
N ASP A 101 1.36 12.82 2.07
CA ASP A 101 2.26 12.45 3.16
C ASP A 101 2.20 10.95 3.43
N ILE A 102 1.01 10.36 3.52
CA ILE A 102 0.85 8.92 3.78
C ILE A 102 0.90 8.06 2.51
N SER A 103 0.53 8.63 1.35
CA SER A 103 0.39 7.87 0.09
C SER A 103 1.71 7.73 -0.67
N LYS A 104 2.62 8.71 -0.50
CA LYS A 104 3.90 8.79 -1.22
C LYS A 104 5.12 8.76 -0.30
N SER A 105 4.93 8.76 1.03
CA SER A 105 6.07 8.63 1.94
C SER A 105 6.80 7.30 1.69
N ARG A 106 8.12 7.41 1.60
CA ARG A 106 9.05 6.28 1.56
C ARG A 106 9.52 5.90 2.96
N GLU A 107 9.27 6.78 3.93
CA GLU A 107 9.58 6.61 5.33
C GLU A 107 8.40 5.93 6.01
N MET A 108 8.64 4.73 6.55
CA MET A 108 7.59 3.99 7.24
C MET A 108 7.35 4.53 8.65
N ASP A 109 8.27 5.32 9.20
CA ASP A 109 8.25 5.80 10.60
C ASP A 109 7.49 7.12 10.81
N THR A 110 6.92 7.68 9.75
CA THR A 110 5.97 8.81 9.83
C THR A 110 4.50 8.36 9.94
N LEU A 111 4.28 7.06 10.22
CA LEU A 111 2.96 6.43 10.43
C LEU A 111 2.71 6.09 11.89
#